data_AF-A0A931RQJ6-F1
#
_entry.id   AF-A0A931RQJ6-F1
#
_cell.length_a   1.000
_cell.length_b   1.000
_cell.length_c   1.000
_cell.angle_alpha   90.00
_cell.angle_beta   90.00
_cell.angle_gamma   90.00
#
_symmetry.space_group_name_H-M   'P 1'
#
loop_
_entity.id
_entity.type
_entity.pdbx_description
1 polymer ?
#
loop_
_entity_poly.entity_id
_entity_poly.type
_entity_poly.pdbx_seq_one_letter_code
_entity_poly.pdbx_strand_id
1 'polypeptide(L)'
;MYKYHHPKSIDINLSGEEGFRIRQKAADFIVEHQNKTGAQRGSVSEQSYGALAEIVIRNQLNMPEVNPDDHPLGYDILLPSGVKIDVKCRGGEKPFLEEYMGLDGLPRESKHNFFARQLYDDNLDADAYIMTHLMRPKTPAGSPVLPGTKRQRKWILYVCGWVSKKRVLREGVYLPPGAISERGREWFAYRAHEIEFYNRNLNGLESITDLLKIESKDIELDEEKKGDLNLTRVDTLRIGYDLVGRGVLQQKHIDYIKNEMHLNGEVSPFLHSNQSIHVLKWLLEKEVINSQEYSEMMQKIPETKFEGF
;
A
#
# COMPACT_ATOMS: atom_id res chain seq x y z
N MET A 1 -10.34 6.80 21.76
CA MET A 1 -10.54 7.58 20.54
C MET A 1 -9.21 8.00 19.96
N TYR A 2 -8.97 7.58 18.73
CA TYR A 2 -7.78 7.90 17.97
C TYR A 2 -7.73 9.40 17.61
N LYS A 3 -6.51 9.94 17.47
CA LYS A 3 -6.28 11.30 16.99
C LYS A 3 -5.53 11.21 15.67
N TYR A 4 -5.98 11.95 14.66
CA TYR A 4 -5.31 11.95 13.37
C TYR A 4 -3.87 12.48 13.47
N HIS A 5 -2.95 11.73 12.85
CA HIS A 5 -1.57 12.15 12.59
C HIS A 5 -1.26 12.02 11.10
N HIS A 6 -0.42 12.92 10.58
CA HIS A 6 0.14 12.74 9.24
C HIS A 6 1.00 11.45 9.20
N PRO A 7 0.89 10.61 8.17
CA PRO A 7 1.59 9.34 8.12
C PRO A 7 3.10 9.52 8.07
N LYS A 8 3.75 9.17 9.18
CA LYS A 8 5.20 9.07 9.32
C LYS A 8 5.50 7.68 9.89
N SER A 9 6.50 7.00 9.34
CA SER A 9 6.82 5.66 9.81
C SER A 9 7.30 5.67 11.25
N ILE A 10 6.85 4.67 12.00
CA ILE A 10 7.47 4.27 13.26
C ILE A 10 8.47 3.16 12.95
N ASP A 11 9.72 3.40 13.30
CA ASP A 11 10.84 2.55 12.93
C ASP A 11 11.16 1.59 14.09
N ILE A 12 10.94 0.29 13.88
CA ILE A 12 11.22 -0.76 14.86
C ILE A 12 12.49 -1.50 14.43
N ASN A 13 13.56 -1.32 15.19
CA ASN A 13 14.82 -2.00 14.94
C ASN A 13 14.74 -3.48 15.35
N LEU A 14 14.90 -4.37 14.38
CA LEU A 14 14.89 -5.82 14.57
C LEU A 14 16.29 -6.41 14.52
N SER A 15 17.36 -5.62 14.59
CA SER A 15 18.73 -6.14 14.64
C SER A 15 19.13 -6.66 16.03
N GLY A 16 20.24 -7.41 16.09
CA GLY A 16 20.75 -7.96 17.35
C GLY A 16 20.05 -9.25 17.78
N GLU A 17 20.27 -9.64 19.03
CA GLU A 17 19.82 -10.93 19.56
C GLU A 17 18.30 -11.00 19.72
N GLU A 18 17.70 -9.99 20.32
CA GLU A 18 16.25 -9.95 20.53
C GLU A 18 15.49 -9.89 19.21
N GLY A 19 15.91 -9.03 18.29
CA GLY A 19 15.28 -8.97 16.97
C GLY A 19 15.50 -10.25 16.14
N PHE A 20 16.63 -10.95 16.30
CA PHE A 20 16.80 -12.28 15.72
C PHE A 20 15.84 -13.31 16.31
N ARG A 21 15.60 -13.28 17.63
CA ARG A 21 14.64 -14.16 18.30
C ARG A 21 13.23 -13.97 17.74
N ILE A 22 12.81 -12.73 17.53
CA ILE A 22 11.51 -12.42 16.91
C ILE A 22 11.46 -12.93 15.46
N ARG A 23 12.51 -12.72 14.66
CA ARG A 23 12.59 -13.27 13.30
C ARG A 23 12.57 -14.79 13.24
N GLN A 24 13.19 -15.46 14.21
CA GLN A 24 13.17 -16.92 14.32
C GLN A 24 11.75 -17.42 14.57
N LYS A 25 11.02 -16.81 15.50
CA LYS A 25 9.61 -17.13 15.74
C LYS A 25 8.76 -17.03 14.48
N ALA A 26 8.93 -15.94 13.71
CA ALA A 26 8.21 -15.77 12.45
C ALA A 26 8.62 -16.82 11.39
N ALA A 27 9.89 -17.24 11.37
CA ALA A 27 10.34 -18.31 10.47
C ALA A 27 9.69 -19.65 10.85
N ASP A 28 9.68 -19.99 12.13
CA ASP A 28 9.12 -21.24 12.66
C ASP A 28 7.61 -21.29 12.39
N PHE A 29 6.89 -20.20 12.65
CA PHE A 29 5.45 -20.07 12.37
C PHE A 29 5.11 -20.38 10.91
N ILE A 30 5.90 -19.85 9.97
CA ILE A 30 5.66 -20.07 8.53
C ILE A 30 5.97 -21.50 8.09
N VAL A 31 6.96 -22.16 8.69
CA VAL A 31 7.27 -23.56 8.35
C VAL A 31 6.04 -24.45 8.58
N GLU A 32 5.28 -24.18 9.62
CA GLU A 32 4.11 -24.95 10.03
C GLU A 32 2.83 -24.49 9.33
N HIS A 33 2.64 -23.18 9.14
CA HIS A 33 1.36 -22.59 8.73
C HIS A 33 1.37 -21.93 7.34
N GLN A 34 2.41 -22.20 6.53
CA GLN A 34 2.48 -21.66 5.18
C GLN A 34 1.21 -22.02 4.40
N ASN A 35 0.52 -21.00 3.88
CA ASN A 35 -0.55 -21.24 2.94
C ASN A 35 0.04 -21.66 1.58
N LYS A 36 -0.17 -22.94 1.24
CA LYS A 36 0.31 -23.54 -0.02
C LYS A 36 -0.77 -23.60 -1.10
N THR A 37 -2.00 -23.21 -0.81
CA THR A 37 -3.16 -23.36 -1.70
C THR A 37 -3.86 -22.01 -1.96
N GLY A 38 -4.67 -21.92 -3.02
CA GLY A 38 -5.39 -20.71 -3.39
C GLY A 38 -4.71 -19.85 -4.47
N ALA A 39 -5.56 -19.22 -5.30
CA ALA A 39 -5.18 -18.26 -6.32
C ALA A 39 -4.69 -16.96 -5.66
N GLN A 40 -3.70 -16.30 -6.28
CA GLN A 40 -3.16 -15.00 -5.85
C GLN A 40 -2.57 -14.97 -4.42
N ARG A 41 -2.08 -16.11 -3.92
CA ARG A 41 -1.35 -16.14 -2.65
C ARG A 41 0.03 -15.46 -2.75
N GLY A 42 0.46 -14.87 -1.65
CA GLY A 42 1.85 -14.44 -1.49
C GLY A 42 2.83 -15.61 -1.59
N SER A 43 4.04 -15.33 -2.08
CA SER A 43 5.20 -16.21 -1.99
C SER A 43 5.56 -16.50 -0.53
N VAL A 44 6.37 -17.54 -0.30
CA VAL A 44 6.90 -17.87 1.05
C VAL A 44 7.47 -16.62 1.72
N SER A 45 8.27 -15.84 0.98
CA SER A 45 8.88 -14.61 1.46
C SER A 45 7.84 -13.56 1.86
N GLU A 46 6.82 -13.34 1.03
CA GLU A 46 5.75 -12.36 1.32
C GLU A 46 4.94 -12.78 2.56
N GLN A 47 4.60 -14.06 2.68
CA GLN A 47 3.92 -14.60 3.87
C GLN A 47 4.80 -14.45 5.12
N SER A 48 6.10 -14.74 5.01
CA SER A 48 7.08 -14.51 6.08
C SER A 48 7.18 -13.07 6.53
N TYR A 49 7.06 -12.10 5.62
CA TYR A 49 7.09 -10.69 5.99
C TYR A 49 5.82 -10.28 6.73
N GLY A 50 4.66 -10.78 6.29
CA GLY A 50 3.38 -10.61 6.98
C GLY A 50 3.44 -11.12 8.41
N ALA A 51 3.80 -12.40 8.60
CA ALA A 51 3.90 -13.02 9.93
C ALA A 51 4.89 -12.28 10.85
N LEU A 52 6.05 -11.86 10.32
CA LEU A 52 6.99 -11.07 11.12
C LEU A 52 6.39 -9.73 11.55
N ALA A 53 5.71 -9.02 10.64
CA ALA A 53 5.10 -7.73 10.96
C ALA A 53 4.01 -7.87 12.02
N GLU A 54 3.14 -8.88 11.89
CA GLU A 54 2.11 -9.20 12.88
C GLU A 54 2.73 -9.49 14.25
N ILE A 55 3.71 -10.41 14.33
CA ILE A 55 4.36 -10.79 15.59
C ILE A 55 5.02 -9.57 16.26
N VAL A 56 5.68 -8.72 15.46
CA VAL A 56 6.30 -7.49 15.98
C VAL A 56 5.26 -6.53 16.54
N ILE A 57 4.18 -6.27 15.81
CA ILE A 57 3.12 -5.35 16.27
C ILE A 57 2.46 -5.91 17.53
N ARG A 58 2.08 -7.18 17.56
CA ARG A 58 1.53 -7.85 18.75
C ARG A 58 2.45 -7.70 19.95
N ASN A 59 3.76 -7.92 19.76
CA ASN A 59 4.74 -7.77 20.83
C ASN A 59 4.81 -6.33 21.37
N GLN A 60 4.81 -5.33 20.48
CA GLN A 60 4.80 -3.91 20.90
C GLN A 60 3.51 -3.51 21.62
N LEU A 61 2.40 -4.19 21.34
CA LEU A 61 1.11 -3.98 21.99
C LEU A 61 0.91 -4.83 23.26
N ASN A 62 1.91 -5.62 23.67
CA ASN A 62 1.80 -6.60 24.75
C ASN A 62 0.62 -7.58 24.57
N MET A 63 0.31 -7.92 23.32
CA MET A 63 -0.71 -8.90 22.98
C MET A 63 -0.15 -10.33 23.08
N PRO A 64 -1.02 -11.34 23.27
CA PRO A 64 -0.62 -12.74 23.21
C PRO A 64 0.08 -13.08 21.89
N GLU A 65 0.85 -14.16 21.89
CA GLU A 65 1.41 -14.70 20.66
C GLU A 65 0.29 -15.24 19.75
N VAL A 66 0.60 -15.39 18.47
CA VAL A 66 -0.32 -15.96 17.49
C VAL A 66 -0.57 -17.42 17.87
N ASN A 67 -1.82 -17.76 18.23
CA ASN A 67 -2.24 -19.15 18.31
C ASN A 67 -2.74 -19.60 16.93
N PRO A 68 -2.04 -20.49 16.22
CA PRO A 68 -2.43 -20.88 14.87
C PRO A 68 -3.78 -21.59 14.80
N ASP A 69 -4.12 -22.41 15.81
CA ASP A 69 -5.37 -23.17 15.85
C ASP A 69 -6.61 -22.27 15.95
N ASP A 70 -6.43 -21.11 16.57
CA ASP A 70 -7.48 -20.09 16.76
C ASP A 70 -7.24 -18.84 15.90
N HIS A 71 -6.31 -18.88 14.93
CA HIS A 71 -5.96 -17.70 14.14
C HIS A 71 -7.09 -17.39 13.15
N PRO A 72 -7.69 -16.18 13.21
CA PRO A 72 -8.78 -15.83 12.33
C PRO A 72 -8.29 -15.71 10.89
N LEU A 73 -9.08 -16.21 9.94
CA LEU A 73 -8.71 -16.19 8.52
C LEU A 73 -8.72 -14.77 7.89
N GLY A 74 -9.46 -13.82 8.49
CA GLY A 74 -9.77 -12.52 7.89
C GLY A 74 -9.01 -11.32 8.45
N TYR A 75 -8.33 -11.45 9.59
CA TYR A 75 -7.60 -10.38 10.25
C TYR A 75 -6.50 -10.94 11.16
N ASP A 76 -5.53 -10.11 11.56
CA ASP A 76 -4.38 -10.53 12.37
C ASP A 76 -4.51 -10.10 13.85
N ILE A 77 -5.14 -8.95 14.08
CA ILE A 77 -5.26 -8.30 15.38
C ILE A 77 -6.72 -7.93 15.64
N LEU A 78 -7.27 -8.40 16.77
CA LEU A 78 -8.50 -7.87 17.34
C LEU A 78 -8.15 -6.84 18.42
N LEU A 79 -8.52 -5.58 18.20
CA LEU A 79 -8.31 -4.53 19.19
C LEU A 79 -9.28 -4.68 20.37
N PRO A 80 -8.96 -4.11 21.55
CA PRO A 80 -9.88 -4.11 22.70
C PRO A 80 -11.24 -3.46 22.41
N SER A 81 -11.31 -2.57 21.41
CA SER A 81 -12.53 -1.93 20.92
C SER A 81 -13.41 -2.85 20.07
N GLY A 82 -12.93 -4.04 19.70
CA GLY A 82 -13.59 -4.97 18.78
C GLY A 82 -13.26 -4.75 17.31
N VAL A 83 -12.47 -3.72 16.97
CA VAL A 83 -12.00 -3.45 15.60
C VAL A 83 -11.02 -4.53 15.15
N LYS A 84 -11.26 -5.09 13.97
CA LYS A 84 -10.46 -6.12 13.32
C LYS A 84 -9.45 -5.49 12.38
N ILE A 85 -8.18 -5.78 12.59
CA ILE A 85 -7.06 -5.23 11.83
C ILE A 85 -6.26 -6.33 11.17
N ASP A 86 -5.99 -6.17 9.89
CA ASP A 86 -5.03 -6.97 9.14
C ASP A 86 -3.72 -6.17 8.92
N VAL A 87 -2.59 -6.84 9.04
CA VAL A 87 -1.24 -6.27 8.92
C VAL A 87 -0.67 -6.62 7.55
N LYS A 88 -0.52 -5.60 6.69
CA LYS A 88 0.14 -5.74 5.39
C LYS A 88 1.62 -5.42 5.51
N CYS A 89 2.45 -6.27 4.92
CA CYS A 89 3.90 -6.07 4.93
C CYS A 89 4.51 -6.28 3.55
N ARG A 90 5.27 -5.27 3.11
CA ARG A 90 6.15 -5.37 1.95
C ARG A 90 7.60 -5.51 2.41
N GLY A 91 8.33 -6.49 1.90
CA GLY A 91 9.77 -6.63 2.15
C GLY A 91 10.64 -6.01 1.05
N GLY A 92 11.76 -5.40 1.45
CA GLY A 92 12.73 -4.82 0.52
C GLY A 92 14.13 -4.64 1.11
N GLU A 93 15.11 -4.38 0.25
CA GLU A 93 16.51 -4.17 0.68
C GLU A 93 16.83 -2.72 1.06
N LYS A 94 15.91 -1.81 0.72
CA LYS A 94 16.04 -0.37 0.96
C LYS A 94 15.17 0.04 2.16
N PRO A 95 15.57 1.09 2.90
CA PRO A 95 14.71 1.69 3.91
C PRO A 95 13.43 2.21 3.25
N PHE A 96 12.35 2.28 4.04
CA PHE A 96 11.16 3.00 3.61
C PHE A 96 11.49 4.49 3.53
N LEU A 97 11.00 5.15 2.47
CA LEU A 97 11.10 6.59 2.27
C LEU A 97 9.76 7.05 1.75
N GLU A 98 9.16 8.07 2.37
CA GLU A 98 7.89 8.60 1.86
C GLU A 98 8.06 9.17 0.45
N GLU A 99 9.12 9.94 0.27
CA GLU A 99 9.52 10.51 -1.01
C GLU A 99 10.92 10.03 -1.38
N TYR A 100 11.11 9.66 -2.65
CA TYR A 100 12.42 9.30 -3.18
C TYR A 100 12.62 9.88 -4.59
N MET A 101 13.86 10.18 -4.93
CA MET A 101 14.22 10.66 -6.27
C MET A 101 14.39 9.49 -7.23
N GLY A 102 13.71 9.56 -8.37
CA GLY A 102 13.96 8.63 -9.48
C GLY A 102 15.08 9.11 -10.41
N LEU A 103 15.26 8.39 -11.52
CA LEU A 103 16.43 8.58 -12.40
C LEU A 103 16.42 9.89 -13.20
N ASP A 104 15.24 10.40 -13.52
CA ASP A 104 15.05 11.68 -14.23
C ASP A 104 15.16 12.90 -13.30
N GLY A 105 15.47 12.70 -12.02
CA GLY A 105 15.60 13.78 -11.05
C GLY A 105 14.27 14.37 -10.56
N LEU A 106 13.14 13.67 -10.74
CA LEU A 106 11.84 14.05 -10.19
C LEU A 106 11.50 13.29 -8.88
N PRO A 107 10.69 13.87 -7.97
CA PRO A 107 10.27 13.18 -6.76
C PRO A 107 9.18 12.13 -7.04
N ARG A 108 9.24 10.99 -6.36
CA ARG A 108 8.20 9.95 -6.34
C ARG A 108 7.78 9.68 -4.92
N GLU A 109 6.51 9.34 -4.77
CA GLU A 109 5.90 8.97 -3.50
C GLU A 109 5.79 7.46 -3.35
N SER A 110 5.97 7.00 -2.11
CA SER A 110 5.77 5.60 -1.77
C SER A 110 4.30 5.21 -1.79
N LYS A 111 4.07 3.99 -2.27
CA LYS A 111 2.77 3.36 -2.34
C LYS A 111 2.79 1.97 -1.75
N HIS A 112 1.60 1.55 -1.34
CA HIS A 112 1.31 0.23 -0.85
C HIS A 112 0.37 -0.47 -1.82
N ASN A 113 0.43 -1.80 -1.81
CA ASN A 113 -0.40 -2.64 -2.65
C ASN A 113 -1.26 -3.54 -1.79
N PHE A 114 -2.50 -3.73 -2.20
CA PHE A 114 -3.42 -4.73 -1.68
C PHE A 114 -3.71 -5.74 -2.77
N PHE A 115 -3.77 -7.03 -2.45
CA PHE A 115 -4.44 -7.96 -3.35
C PHE A 115 -5.92 -7.60 -3.36
N ALA A 116 -6.52 -7.48 -4.55
CA ALA A 116 -7.94 -7.13 -4.68
C ALA A 116 -8.81 -8.08 -3.82
N ARG A 117 -8.43 -9.35 -3.69
CA ARG A 117 -9.13 -10.34 -2.86
C ARG A 117 -9.33 -9.90 -1.42
N GLN A 118 -8.31 -9.26 -0.83
CA GLN A 118 -8.36 -8.83 0.56
C GLN A 118 -9.49 -7.81 0.78
N LEU A 119 -9.86 -7.09 -0.26
CA LEU A 119 -10.85 -6.03 -0.24
C LEU A 119 -12.24 -6.52 -0.68
N TYR A 120 -12.32 -7.45 -1.63
CA TYR A 120 -13.58 -7.92 -2.21
C TYR A 120 -14.09 -9.27 -1.68
N ASP A 121 -13.27 -10.07 -0.99
CA ASP A 121 -13.71 -11.34 -0.38
C ASP A 121 -14.38 -11.04 0.98
N ASP A 122 -15.67 -11.34 1.10
CA ASP A 122 -16.46 -11.12 2.32
C ASP A 122 -16.00 -12.01 3.49
N ASN A 123 -15.28 -13.11 3.21
CA ASN A 123 -14.70 -13.95 4.26
C ASN A 123 -13.43 -13.33 4.88
N LEU A 124 -12.86 -12.30 4.24
CA LEU A 124 -11.72 -11.54 4.75
C LEU A 124 -12.24 -10.26 5.40
N ASP A 125 -12.67 -10.39 6.65
CA ASP A 125 -13.54 -9.44 7.35
C ASP A 125 -12.80 -8.39 8.20
N ALA A 126 -11.58 -8.01 7.84
CA ALA A 126 -10.88 -6.89 8.46
C ALA A 126 -11.61 -5.56 8.26
N ASP A 127 -11.70 -4.74 9.31
CA ASP A 127 -12.24 -3.39 9.26
C ASP A 127 -11.20 -2.40 8.70
N ALA A 128 -9.92 -2.63 8.99
CA ALA A 128 -8.81 -1.79 8.58
C ALA A 128 -7.53 -2.58 8.34
N TYR A 129 -6.58 -1.92 7.67
CA TYR A 129 -5.25 -2.43 7.39
C TYR A 129 -4.19 -1.55 8.01
N ILE A 130 -3.17 -2.16 8.63
CA ILE A 130 -1.91 -1.49 8.96
C ILE A 130 -0.92 -1.75 7.84
N MET A 131 -0.34 -0.69 7.29
CA MET A 131 0.65 -0.78 6.24
C MET A 131 2.06 -0.76 6.84
N THR A 132 2.87 -1.76 6.50
CA THR A 132 4.24 -1.88 6.97
C THR A 132 5.22 -2.16 5.83
N HIS A 133 6.47 -1.72 6.02
CA HIS A 133 7.59 -2.04 5.14
C HIS A 133 8.73 -2.64 5.94
N LEU A 134 9.26 -3.76 5.50
CA LEU A 134 10.38 -4.44 6.13
C LEU A 134 11.66 -4.20 5.31
N MET A 135 12.58 -3.39 5.86
CA MET A 135 13.95 -3.38 5.36
C MET A 135 14.67 -4.61 5.88
N ARG A 136 15.23 -5.36 4.94
CA ARG A 136 16.01 -6.57 5.20
C ARG A 136 17.35 -6.56 4.46
N PRO A 137 18.29 -7.44 4.82
CA PRO A 137 19.52 -7.61 4.07
C PRO A 137 19.21 -8.22 2.70
N LYS A 138 20.12 -7.98 1.75
CA LYS A 138 20.15 -8.72 0.49
C LYS A 138 20.41 -10.18 0.79
N THR A 139 19.52 -11.05 0.30
CA THR A 139 19.64 -12.51 0.41
C THR A 139 19.85 -13.10 -0.98
N PRO A 140 20.71 -14.12 -1.14
CA PRO A 140 20.85 -14.83 -2.39
C PRO A 140 19.50 -15.36 -2.88
N ALA A 141 19.32 -15.42 -4.21
CA ALA A 141 18.13 -16.00 -4.80
C ALA A 141 17.97 -17.46 -4.34
N GLY A 142 16.76 -17.84 -3.93
CA GLY A 142 16.45 -19.19 -3.45
C GLY A 142 16.83 -19.49 -1.99
N SER A 143 17.45 -18.54 -1.27
CA SER A 143 17.67 -18.69 0.18
C SER A 143 16.46 -18.22 1.00
N PRO A 144 16.13 -18.88 2.13
CA PRO A 144 15.09 -18.40 3.03
C PRO A 144 15.47 -17.02 3.56
N VAL A 145 14.49 -16.12 3.58
CA VAL A 145 14.73 -14.71 3.93
C VAL A 145 14.79 -14.52 5.44
N LEU A 146 13.93 -15.22 6.17
CA LEU A 146 13.95 -15.31 7.62
C LEU A 146 14.67 -16.60 8.06
N PRO A 147 15.30 -16.62 9.25
CA PRO A 147 15.48 -15.49 10.17
C PRO A 147 16.73 -14.64 9.86
N GLY A 148 17.48 -14.97 8.80
CA GLY A 148 18.79 -14.37 8.55
C GLY A 148 19.81 -14.75 9.63
N THR A 149 20.67 -13.81 10.04
CA THR A 149 21.66 -14.03 11.12
C THR A 149 21.62 -12.94 12.18
N LYS A 150 22.05 -13.27 13.41
CA LYS A 150 22.17 -12.32 14.53
C LYS A 150 23.06 -11.10 14.23
N ARG A 151 24.03 -11.25 13.32
CA ARG A 151 25.02 -10.20 12.96
C ARG A 151 24.50 -9.20 11.94
N GLN A 152 23.43 -9.52 11.22
CA GLN A 152 22.84 -8.63 10.22
C GLN A 152 22.22 -7.41 10.90
N ARG A 153 22.62 -6.21 10.46
CA ARG A 153 22.15 -4.92 11.00
C ARG A 153 20.98 -4.32 10.22
N LYS A 154 20.76 -4.77 8.99
CA LYS A 154 19.71 -4.24 8.10
C LYS A 154 18.37 -4.93 8.35
N TRP A 155 17.78 -4.72 9.51
CA TRP A 155 16.49 -5.28 9.86
C TRP A 155 15.67 -4.22 10.59
N ILE A 156 14.76 -3.57 9.86
CA ILE A 156 13.91 -2.51 10.40
C ILE A 156 12.51 -2.72 9.83
N LEU A 157 11.51 -2.80 10.71
CA LEU A 157 10.11 -2.74 10.33
C LEU A 157 9.65 -1.29 10.47
N TYR A 158 9.17 -0.73 9.37
CA TYR A 158 8.55 0.59 9.30
C TYR A 158 7.05 0.39 9.38
N VAL A 159 6.40 0.91 10.41
CA VAL A 159 4.93 0.94 10.52
C VAL A 159 4.46 2.28 9.98
N CYS A 160 3.87 2.27 8.79
CA CYS A 160 3.67 3.48 7.98
C CYS A 160 2.37 4.22 8.30
N GLY A 161 1.34 3.50 8.75
CA GLY A 161 0.01 4.04 9.06
C GLY A 161 -1.07 2.99 8.86
N TRP A 162 -2.33 3.42 8.96
CA TRP A 162 -3.49 2.56 8.79
C TRP A 162 -4.56 3.18 7.88
N VAL A 163 -5.46 2.36 7.35
CA VAL A 163 -6.59 2.80 6.52
C VAL A 163 -7.74 1.80 6.60
N SER A 164 -8.99 2.29 6.58
CA SER A 164 -10.19 1.45 6.57
C SER A 164 -10.36 0.70 5.25
N LYS A 165 -10.96 -0.49 5.30
CA LYS A 165 -11.21 -1.33 4.12
C LYS A 165 -12.06 -0.62 3.06
N LYS A 166 -13.14 0.06 3.47
CA LYS A 166 -14.02 0.77 2.53
C LYS A 166 -13.34 1.95 1.87
N ARG A 167 -12.47 2.68 2.58
CA ARG A 167 -11.73 3.79 1.96
C ARG A 167 -10.76 3.30 0.90
N VAL A 168 -10.09 2.16 1.13
CA VAL A 168 -9.23 1.54 0.10
C VAL A 168 -10.06 1.12 -1.12
N LEU A 169 -11.23 0.50 -0.93
CA LEU A 169 -12.15 0.14 -2.02
C LEU A 169 -12.61 1.35 -2.84
N ARG A 170 -12.87 2.48 -2.18
CA ARG A 170 -13.38 3.69 -2.82
C ARG A 170 -12.30 4.47 -3.57
N GLU A 171 -11.11 4.62 -2.98
CA GLU A 171 -10.09 5.56 -3.46
C GLU A 171 -8.87 4.87 -4.09
N GLY A 172 -8.63 3.60 -3.81
CA GLY A 172 -7.50 2.85 -4.33
C GLY A 172 -7.57 2.63 -5.83
N VAL A 173 -6.41 2.55 -6.48
CA VAL A 173 -6.32 2.35 -7.93
C VAL A 173 -6.25 0.86 -8.26
N TYR A 174 -7.32 0.32 -8.80
CA TYR A 174 -7.35 -1.08 -9.25
C TYR A 174 -6.50 -1.30 -10.51
N LEU A 175 -5.63 -2.30 -10.46
CA LEU A 175 -4.70 -2.70 -11.51
C LEU A 175 -4.81 -4.22 -11.76
N PRO A 176 -5.19 -4.64 -12.98
CA PRO A 176 -5.24 -6.05 -13.34
C PRO A 176 -3.84 -6.66 -13.57
N PRO A 177 -3.71 -8.00 -13.62
CA PRO A 177 -2.49 -8.66 -14.08
C PRO A 177 -2.02 -8.09 -15.42
N GLY A 178 -0.72 -7.86 -15.55
CA GLY A 178 -0.11 -7.23 -16.72
C GLY A 178 -0.05 -5.70 -16.67
N ALA A 179 -0.81 -5.05 -15.78
CA ALA A 179 -0.69 -3.60 -15.57
C ALA A 179 0.73 -3.23 -15.12
N ILE A 180 1.26 -2.16 -15.69
CA ILE A 180 2.66 -1.74 -15.48
C ILE A 180 2.71 -0.66 -14.41
N SER A 181 3.70 -0.75 -13.54
CA SER A 181 3.92 0.19 -12.44
C SER A 181 5.41 0.44 -12.22
N GLU A 182 5.73 1.66 -11.77
CA GLU A 182 7.10 2.07 -11.48
C GLU A 182 7.52 1.56 -10.09
N ARG A 183 8.68 0.91 -10.01
CA ARG A 183 9.31 0.43 -8.77
C ARG A 183 10.72 0.97 -8.65
N GLY A 184 10.83 2.19 -8.14
CA GLY A 184 12.11 2.86 -7.95
C GLY A 184 12.79 3.22 -9.26
N ARG A 185 13.64 2.32 -9.79
CA ARG A 185 14.38 2.52 -11.05
C ARG A 185 13.95 1.55 -12.16
N GLU A 186 13.01 0.67 -11.86
CA GLU A 186 12.58 -0.40 -12.76
C GLU A 186 11.07 -0.31 -12.97
N TRP A 187 10.63 -0.77 -14.12
CA TRP A 187 9.23 -1.06 -14.38
C TRP A 187 8.94 -2.51 -14.09
N PHE A 188 7.75 -2.81 -13.59
CA PHE A 188 7.29 -4.18 -13.43
C PHE A 188 5.83 -4.29 -13.83
N ALA A 189 5.45 -5.49 -14.28
CA ALA A 189 4.07 -5.84 -14.49
C ALA A 189 3.52 -6.54 -13.24
N TYR A 190 2.31 -6.18 -12.84
CA TYR A 190 1.60 -6.89 -11.78
C TYR A 190 1.28 -8.33 -12.23
N ARG A 191 1.48 -9.28 -11.32
CA ARG A 191 1.16 -10.70 -11.57
C ARG A 191 -0.26 -11.10 -11.14
N ALA A 192 -0.92 -10.24 -10.36
CA ALA A 192 -2.19 -10.49 -9.70
C ALA A 192 -3.09 -9.24 -9.81
N HIS A 193 -4.34 -9.38 -9.37
CA HIS A 193 -5.26 -8.26 -9.21
C HIS A 193 -4.87 -7.46 -7.98
N GLU A 194 -4.49 -6.20 -8.18
CA GLU A 194 -3.86 -5.38 -7.16
C GLU A 194 -4.59 -4.03 -7.05
N ILE A 195 -4.52 -3.41 -5.88
CA ILE A 195 -5.02 -2.07 -5.63
C ILE A 195 -3.87 -1.24 -5.06
N GLU A 196 -3.48 -0.16 -5.75
CA GLU A 196 -2.48 0.79 -5.27
C GLU A 196 -3.12 1.85 -4.36
N PHE A 197 -2.47 2.11 -3.23
CA PHE A 197 -2.85 3.18 -2.30
C PHE A 197 -1.61 3.90 -1.78
N TYR A 198 -1.64 5.24 -1.79
CA TYR A 198 -0.45 6.04 -1.53
C TYR A 198 -0.29 6.34 -0.05
N ASN A 199 0.97 6.35 0.43
CA ASN A 199 1.25 6.44 1.85
C ASN A 199 0.74 7.74 2.48
N ARG A 200 0.89 8.89 1.79
CA ARG A 200 0.31 10.18 2.21
C ARG A 200 -1.18 10.16 2.57
N ASN A 201 -1.94 9.20 2.05
CA ASN A 201 -3.38 9.07 2.31
C ASN A 201 -3.72 8.22 3.55
N LEU A 202 -2.74 7.54 4.13
CA LEU A 202 -2.92 6.76 5.35
C LEU A 202 -3.16 7.65 6.58
N ASN A 203 -3.74 7.07 7.61
CA ASN A 203 -3.79 7.64 8.95
C ASN A 203 -2.50 7.29 9.70
N GLY A 204 -1.74 8.30 10.10
CA GLY A 204 -0.49 8.12 10.82
C GLY A 204 -0.68 7.72 12.27
N LEU A 205 0.43 7.32 12.91
CA LEU A 205 0.49 6.98 14.34
C LEU A 205 1.63 7.78 14.95
N GLU A 206 1.46 8.28 16.17
CA GLU A 206 2.57 8.87 16.94
C GLU A 206 3.39 7.76 17.62
N SER A 207 2.70 6.72 18.08
CA SER A 207 3.29 5.50 18.63
C SER A 207 2.47 4.27 18.23
N ILE A 208 3.08 3.07 18.29
CA ILE A 208 2.36 1.83 18.00
C ILE A 208 1.15 1.64 18.93
N THR A 209 1.25 2.11 20.17
CA THR A 209 0.16 2.03 21.15
C THR A 209 -1.08 2.84 20.77
N ASP A 210 -0.99 3.77 19.81
CA ASP A 210 -2.16 4.49 19.30
C ASP A 210 -3.16 3.57 18.58
N LEU A 211 -2.70 2.40 18.08
CA LEU A 211 -3.58 1.37 17.54
C LEU A 211 -4.64 0.94 18.56
N LEU A 212 -4.28 0.84 19.84
CA LEU A 212 -5.21 0.45 20.92
C LEU A 212 -6.32 1.48 21.16
N LYS A 213 -6.17 2.70 20.63
CA LYS A 213 -7.12 3.80 20.79
C LYS A 213 -8.14 3.88 19.66
N ILE A 214 -7.95 3.11 18.59
CA ILE A 214 -8.85 3.05 17.43
C ILE A 214 -10.14 2.36 17.83
N GLU A 215 -11.26 3.06 17.64
CA GLU A 215 -12.61 2.57 17.90
C GLU A 215 -13.40 2.45 16.59
N SER A 216 -14.54 1.76 16.59
CA SER A 216 -15.39 1.61 15.39
C SER A 216 -15.78 2.96 14.78
N LYS A 217 -15.98 3.99 15.61
CA LYS A 217 -16.26 5.35 15.14
C LYS A 217 -15.09 5.95 14.34
N ASP A 218 -13.84 5.63 14.70
CA ASP A 218 -12.67 6.09 13.96
C ASP A 218 -12.61 5.41 12.57
N ILE A 219 -13.05 4.14 12.49
CA ILE A 219 -13.22 3.44 11.21
C ILE A 219 -14.26 4.15 10.35
N GLU A 220 -15.48 4.35 10.87
CA GLU A 220 -16.57 5.05 10.16
C GLU A 220 -16.14 6.43 9.64
N LEU A 221 -15.40 7.19 10.46
CA LEU A 221 -14.87 8.49 10.05
C LEU A 221 -13.85 8.38 8.91
N ASP A 222 -12.99 7.35 8.92
CA ASP A 222 -12.05 7.13 7.82
C ASP A 222 -12.76 6.61 6.56
N GLU A 223 -13.79 5.77 6.66
CA GLU A 223 -14.54 5.29 5.50
C GLU A 223 -15.06 6.44 4.63
N GLU A 224 -15.47 7.54 5.26
CA GLU A 224 -15.97 8.74 4.60
C GLU A 224 -14.87 9.75 4.24
N LYS A 225 -13.69 9.69 4.87
CA LYS A 225 -12.60 10.66 4.69
C LYS A 225 -12.08 10.70 3.27
N LYS A 226 -12.12 11.86 2.63
CA LYS A 226 -11.57 12.06 1.28
C LYS A 226 -10.05 12.25 1.32
N GLY A 227 -9.31 11.38 0.63
CA GLY A 227 -7.86 11.49 0.45
C GLY A 227 -7.43 12.40 -0.70
N ASP A 228 -6.12 12.59 -0.80
CA ASP A 228 -5.47 13.12 -2.00
C ASP A 228 -5.44 12.07 -3.12
N LEU A 229 -5.04 12.48 -4.32
CA LEU A 229 -4.92 11.60 -5.47
C LEU A 229 -4.01 10.39 -5.18
N ASN A 230 -4.48 9.16 -5.42
CA ASN A 230 -3.68 7.93 -5.30
C ASN A 230 -2.81 7.69 -6.55
N LEU A 231 -1.95 8.65 -6.90
CA LEU A 231 -0.93 8.56 -7.95
C LEU A 231 0.32 9.33 -7.54
N THR A 232 1.50 8.99 -8.07
CA THR A 232 2.65 9.88 -7.87
C THR A 232 2.40 11.20 -8.59
N ARG A 233 3.04 12.28 -8.14
CA ARG A 233 3.04 13.56 -8.89
C ARG A 233 3.51 13.36 -10.33
N VAL A 234 4.56 12.55 -10.50
CA VAL A 234 5.16 12.19 -11.78
C VAL A 234 4.18 11.42 -12.67
N ASP A 235 3.49 10.43 -12.11
CA ASP A 235 2.49 9.64 -12.83
C ASP A 235 1.30 10.50 -13.27
N THR A 236 0.89 11.45 -12.43
CA THR A 236 -0.19 12.39 -12.76
C THR A 236 0.17 13.24 -13.98
N LEU A 237 1.38 13.77 -14.02
CA LEU A 237 1.89 14.52 -15.18
C LEU A 237 2.03 13.64 -16.43
N ARG A 238 2.55 12.42 -16.25
CA ARG A 238 2.74 11.41 -17.30
C ARG A 238 1.42 11.05 -17.98
N ILE A 239 0.39 10.81 -17.17
CA ILE A 239 -0.97 10.55 -17.63
C ILE A 239 -1.54 11.78 -18.33
N GLY A 240 -1.32 12.98 -17.77
CA GLY A 240 -1.69 14.22 -18.44
C GLY A 240 -1.19 14.25 -19.88
N TYR A 241 0.11 14.05 -20.09
CA TYR A 241 0.70 14.06 -21.43
C TYR A 241 0.11 12.99 -22.36
N ASP A 242 -0.10 11.77 -21.87
CA ASP A 242 -0.76 10.70 -22.62
C ASP A 242 -2.18 11.11 -23.05
N LEU A 243 -2.97 11.67 -22.14
CA LEU A 243 -4.33 12.11 -22.40
C LEU A 243 -4.41 13.29 -23.37
N VAL A 244 -3.44 14.20 -23.36
CA VAL A 244 -3.33 15.24 -24.40
C VAL A 244 -2.99 14.62 -25.75
N GLY A 245 -2.03 13.70 -25.81
CA GLY A 245 -1.66 13.01 -27.04
C GLY A 245 -2.82 12.25 -27.69
N ARG A 246 -3.79 11.79 -26.88
CA ARG A 246 -5.03 11.13 -27.32
C ARG A 246 -6.17 12.10 -27.65
N GLY A 247 -5.99 13.41 -27.50
CA GLY A 247 -7.05 14.40 -27.68
C GLY A 247 -8.18 14.29 -26.65
N VAL A 248 -7.87 13.79 -25.45
CA VAL A 248 -8.78 13.75 -24.30
C VAL A 248 -8.64 15.02 -23.47
N LEU A 249 -7.40 15.44 -23.17
CA LEU A 249 -7.11 16.70 -22.49
C LEU A 249 -6.52 17.75 -23.45
N GLN A 250 -6.49 19.01 -23.00
CA GLN A 250 -5.89 20.14 -23.70
C GLN A 250 -4.64 20.63 -22.95
N GLN A 251 -3.80 21.42 -23.60
CA GLN A 251 -2.57 21.97 -23.00
C GLN A 251 -2.83 22.72 -21.69
N LYS A 252 -3.93 23.47 -21.59
CA LYS A 252 -4.33 24.17 -20.36
C LYS A 252 -4.45 23.24 -19.14
N HIS A 253 -4.85 21.98 -19.34
CA HIS A 253 -4.96 20.99 -18.26
C HIS A 253 -3.57 20.50 -17.82
N ILE A 254 -2.60 20.39 -18.73
CA ILE A 254 -1.21 20.07 -18.39
C ILE A 254 -0.58 21.18 -17.58
N ASP A 255 -0.80 22.44 -17.99
CA ASP A 255 -0.23 23.59 -17.31
C ASP A 255 -0.77 23.66 -15.86
N TYR A 256 -2.07 23.36 -15.67
CA TYR A 256 -2.64 23.17 -14.34
C TYR A 256 -1.94 22.03 -13.57
N ILE A 257 -1.82 20.83 -14.16
CA ILE A 257 -1.18 19.67 -13.52
C ILE A 257 0.26 19.99 -13.10
N LYS A 258 1.06 20.63 -13.97
CA LYS A 258 2.46 21.01 -13.66
C LYS A 258 2.53 21.95 -12.46
N ASN A 259 1.66 22.95 -12.43
CA ASN A 259 1.61 23.94 -11.36
C ASN A 259 1.23 23.29 -10.03
N GLU A 260 0.16 22.48 -10.03
CA GLU A 260 -0.38 21.83 -8.82
C GLU A 260 0.56 20.72 -8.30
N MET A 261 1.22 19.98 -9.19
CA MET A 261 2.19 18.94 -8.82
C MET A 261 3.59 19.52 -8.52
N HIS A 262 3.81 20.81 -8.75
CA HIS A 262 5.12 21.47 -8.61
C HIS A 262 6.24 20.76 -9.38
N LEU A 263 5.96 20.34 -10.62
CA LEU A 263 6.90 19.61 -11.48
C LEU A 263 7.34 20.47 -12.67
N ASN A 264 8.65 20.73 -12.75
CA ASN A 264 9.30 21.35 -13.89
C ASN A 264 10.10 20.27 -14.64
N GLY A 265 9.44 19.51 -15.53
CA GLY A 265 10.09 18.46 -16.30
C GLY A 265 9.18 17.76 -17.32
N GLU A 266 9.79 16.89 -18.12
CA GLU A 266 9.11 15.99 -19.06
C GLU A 266 9.24 14.55 -18.59
N VAL A 267 8.19 13.75 -18.81
CA VAL A 267 8.10 12.36 -18.35
C VAL A 267 7.54 11.50 -19.48
N SER A 268 8.11 10.31 -19.71
CA SER A 268 7.68 9.43 -20.80
C SER A 268 6.31 8.81 -20.52
N PRO A 269 5.37 8.78 -21.49
CA PRO A 269 3.97 8.37 -21.28
C PRO A 269 3.80 6.84 -21.36
N PHE A 270 3.71 6.12 -20.25
CA PHE A 270 3.27 4.72 -20.24
C PHE A 270 2.67 4.35 -18.88
N LEU A 271 1.34 4.29 -18.78
CA LEU A 271 0.59 3.82 -17.61
C LEU A 271 -0.75 3.20 -18.03
N HIS A 272 -1.36 2.41 -17.13
CA HIS A 272 -2.61 1.69 -17.39
C HIS A 272 -3.83 2.64 -17.42
N SER A 273 -4.87 2.33 -18.20
CA SER A 273 -6.03 3.22 -18.41
C SER A 273 -6.78 3.60 -17.13
N ASN A 274 -6.87 2.67 -16.15
CA ASN A 274 -7.46 2.96 -14.85
C ASN A 274 -6.76 4.14 -14.13
N GLN A 275 -5.43 4.27 -14.24
CA GLN A 275 -4.71 5.41 -13.66
C GLN A 275 -5.14 6.72 -14.35
N SER A 276 -5.41 6.69 -15.66
CA SER A 276 -5.94 7.84 -16.40
C SER A 276 -7.31 8.31 -15.90
N ILE A 277 -8.17 7.38 -15.52
CA ILE A 277 -9.50 7.69 -14.95
C ILE A 277 -9.37 8.42 -13.61
N HIS A 278 -8.41 8.03 -12.78
CA HIS A 278 -8.16 8.73 -11.51
C HIS A 278 -7.72 10.19 -11.72
N VAL A 279 -6.90 10.48 -12.73
CA VAL A 279 -6.54 11.87 -13.07
C VAL A 279 -7.75 12.66 -13.54
N LEU A 280 -8.61 12.09 -14.38
CA LEU A 280 -9.84 12.77 -14.83
C LEU A 280 -10.79 13.07 -13.65
N LYS A 281 -11.01 12.10 -12.75
CA LYS A 281 -11.82 12.28 -11.55
C LYS A 281 -11.27 13.42 -10.70
N TRP A 282 -9.96 13.44 -10.50
CA TRP A 282 -9.29 14.48 -9.73
C TRP A 282 -9.40 15.87 -10.38
N LEU A 283 -9.27 15.98 -11.70
CA LEU A 283 -9.49 17.25 -12.42
C LEU A 283 -10.94 17.75 -12.30
N LEU A 284 -11.92 16.84 -12.33
CA LEU A 284 -13.33 17.18 -12.10
C LEU A 284 -13.54 17.71 -10.67
N GLU A 285 -12.98 17.02 -9.68
CA GLU A 285 -13.08 17.43 -8.27
C GLU A 285 -12.39 18.77 -7.97
N LYS A 286 -11.35 19.11 -8.74
CA LYS A 286 -10.65 20.40 -8.68
C LYS A 286 -11.33 21.49 -9.53
N GLU A 287 -12.49 21.19 -10.13
CA GLU A 287 -13.26 22.09 -10.99
C GLU A 287 -12.47 22.60 -12.22
N VAL A 288 -11.45 21.86 -12.64
CA VAL A 288 -10.64 22.17 -13.84
C VAL A 288 -11.36 21.76 -15.11
N ILE A 289 -12.16 20.69 -15.00
CA ILE A 289 -13.10 20.23 -16.02
C ILE A 289 -14.49 20.11 -15.40
N ASN A 290 -15.53 20.30 -16.18
CA ASN A 290 -16.92 20.15 -15.72
C ASN A 290 -17.46 18.72 -15.95
N SER A 291 -18.64 18.41 -15.39
CA SER A 291 -19.26 17.07 -15.49
C SER A 291 -19.57 16.63 -16.92
N GLN A 292 -19.86 17.57 -17.83
CA GLN A 292 -20.08 17.26 -19.24
C GLN A 292 -18.77 16.86 -19.92
N GLU A 293 -17.72 17.68 -19.76
CA GLU A 293 -16.36 17.38 -20.24
C GLU A 293 -15.87 16.03 -19.72
N TYR A 294 -16.04 15.77 -18.42
CA TYR A 294 -15.68 14.49 -17.81
C TYR A 294 -16.39 13.30 -18.47
N SER A 295 -17.70 13.42 -18.71
CA SER A 295 -18.49 12.35 -19.34
C SER A 295 -18.04 12.06 -20.77
N GLU A 296 -17.73 13.10 -21.55
CA GLU A 296 -17.20 12.97 -22.92
C GLU A 296 -15.80 12.35 -22.94
N MET A 297 -14.95 12.71 -21.97
CA MET A 297 -13.59 12.16 -21.83
C MET A 297 -13.62 10.67 -21.43
N MET A 298 -14.53 10.29 -20.52
CA MET A 298 -14.69 8.90 -20.08
C MET A 298 -15.12 7.96 -21.21
N GLN A 299 -15.85 8.43 -22.22
CA GLN A 299 -16.19 7.63 -23.41
C GLN A 299 -14.96 7.23 -24.24
N LYS A 300 -13.85 7.97 -24.10
CA LYS A 300 -12.60 7.73 -24.84
C LYS A 300 -11.59 6.85 -24.08
N ILE A 301 -11.87 6.51 -22.83
CA ILE A 301 -10.97 5.74 -21.97
C ILE A 301 -11.64 4.44 -21.51
N PRO A 302 -11.08 3.27 -21.82
CA PRO A 302 -11.61 2.01 -21.30
C PRO A 302 -11.32 1.87 -19.80
N GLU A 303 -12.37 1.75 -18.98
CA GLU A 303 -12.26 1.35 -17.57
C GLU A 303 -12.26 -0.17 -17.46
N THR A 304 -11.25 -0.73 -16.80
CA THR A 304 -11.23 -2.14 -16.46
C THR A 304 -11.76 -2.30 -15.03
N LYS A 305 -12.92 -2.94 -14.89
CA LYS A 305 -13.51 -3.27 -13.59
C LYS A 305 -12.94 -4.59 -13.06
N PHE A 306 -12.98 -4.77 -11.75
CA PHE A 306 -12.69 -6.06 -11.14
C PHE A 306 -13.93 -6.97 -11.33
N GLU A 307 -13.73 -8.16 -11.92
CA GLU A 307 -14.83 -9.08 -12.28
C GLU A 307 -14.90 -10.35 -11.40
N GLY A 308 -14.04 -10.46 -10.38
CA GLY A 308 -13.99 -11.63 -9.48
C GLY A 308 -12.71 -12.46 -9.63
N PHE A 309 -12.66 -13.58 -8.89
CA PHE A 309 -11.56 -14.56 -8.87
C PHE A 309 -11.93 -15.86 -9.56
#